data_AF-A0A5E4JTL5-F1
#
_entry.id   AF-A0A5E4JTL5-F1
#
_cell.length_a   1.000
_cell.length_b   1.000
_cell.length_c   1.000
_cell.angle_alpha   90.00
_cell.angle_beta   90.00
_cell.angle_gamma   90.00
#
_symmetry.space_group_name_H-M   'P 1'
#
loop_
_entity.id
_entity.type
_entity.pdbx_description
1 polymer ?
#
loop_
_entity_poly.entity_id
_entity_poly.type
_entity_poly.pdbx_seq_one_letter_code
_entity_poly.pdbx_strand_id
1 'polypeptide(L)' 'MGKSSDSVVKIDSELLKKVEGFISEEENRLKFVNKKQFIDLAVFEKLEKERKNGK' A
#
# COMPACT_ATOMS: atom_id res chain seq x y z
N MET A 1 -3.47 25.01 -6.04
CA MET A 1 -2.79 24.04 -5.17
C MET A 1 -3.84 23.30 -4.36
N GLY A 2 -4.21 22.09 -4.80
CA GLY A 2 -5.17 21.27 -4.04
C GLY A 2 -4.52 20.82 -2.73
N LYS A 3 -5.17 21.09 -1.60
CA LYS A 3 -4.78 20.52 -0.32
C LYS A 3 -4.91 19.00 -0.42
N SER A 4 -3.81 18.27 -0.34
CA SER A 4 -3.85 16.83 -0.07
C SER A 4 -4.47 16.68 1.31
N SER A 5 -5.77 16.35 1.37
CA SER A 5 -6.42 15.99 2.62
C SER A 5 -5.78 14.70 3.10
N ASP A 6 -4.97 14.79 4.16
CA ASP A 6 -4.39 13.63 4.83
C ASP A 6 -5.54 12.85 5.49
N SER A 7 -6.14 11.96 4.70
CA SER A 7 -7.25 11.12 5.14
C SER A 7 -6.66 9.93 5.89
N VAL A 8 -6.82 9.93 7.21
CA VAL A 8 -6.42 8.80 8.05
C VAL A 8 -7.40 7.65 7.81
N VAL A 9 -6.92 6.56 7.21
CA VAL A 9 -7.71 5.35 6.98
C VAL A 9 -7.38 4.32 8.05
N LYS A 10 -8.42 3.75 8.67
CA LYS A 10 -8.27 2.62 9.60
C LYS A 10 -8.12 1.34 8.79
N ILE A 11 -7.04 0.61 9.06
CA ILE A 11 -6.76 -0.69 8.46
C ILE A 11 -6.99 -1.75 9.52
N ASP A 12 -7.54 -2.89 9.10
CA ASP A 12 -7.64 -4.07 9.96
C ASP A 12 -6.27 -4.44 10.55
N SER A 13 -6.26 -4.78 11.85
CA SER A 13 -5.02 -5.00 12.59
C SER A 13 -4.32 -6.29 12.18
N GLU A 14 -5.06 -7.32 11.77
CA GLU A 14 -4.48 -8.57 11.28
C GLU A 14 -3.87 -8.38 9.89
N LEU A 15 -4.57 -7.63 9.03
CA LEU A 15 -4.03 -7.25 7.72
C LEU A 15 -2.75 -6.44 7.86
N LEU A 16 -2.72 -5.46 8.78
CA LEU A 16 -1.53 -4.66 9.03
C LEU A 16 -0.34 -5.52 9.49
N LYS A 17 -0.57 -6.49 10.39
CA LYS A 17 0.49 -7.43 10.81
C LYS A 17 1.04 -8.26 9.65
N LYS A 18 0.17 -8.72 8.75
CA LYS A 18 0.60 -9.46 7.55
C LYS A 18 1.45 -8.59 6.63
N VAL A 19 1.07 -7.33 6.44
CA VAL A 19 1.86 -6.35 5.67
C VAL A 19 3.22 -6.13 6.32
N GLU A 20 3.25 -5.91 7.64
CA GLU A 20 4.49 -5.70 8.38
C GLU A 20 5.41 -6.94 8.33
N GLY A 21 4.86 -8.14 8.40
CA GLY A 21 5.60 -9.39 8.19
C GLY A 21 6.19 -9.47 6.78
N PHE A 22 5.37 -9.20 5.75
CA PHE A 22 5.78 -9.27 4.35
C PHE A 22 6.92 -8.29 4.00
N ILE A 23 6.83 -7.03 4.46
CA ILE A 23 7.90 -6.04 4.21
C ILE A 23 9.18 -6.35 5.00
N SER A 24 9.07 -7.14 6.07
CA SER A 24 10.21 -7.51 6.91
C SER A 24 10.99 -8.72 6.38
N GLU A 25 10.53 -9.38 5.32
CA GLU A 25 11.27 -10.44 4.62
C GLU A 25 12.46 -9.86 3.87
N GLU A 26 13.62 -10.53 3.92
CA GLU A 26 14.89 -10.01 3.39
C GLU A 26 14.80 -9.58 1.92
N GLU A 27 14.08 -10.36 1.10
CA GLU A 27 13.84 -10.10 -0.32
C GLU A 27 12.97 -8.86 -0.59
N ASN A 28 12.21 -8.44 0.40
CA ASN A 28 11.22 -7.35 0.30
C ASN A 28 11.68 -6.08 1.02
N ARG A 29 12.61 -6.17 1.98
CA ARG A 29 13.20 -5.03 2.70
C ARG A 29 13.84 -3.99 1.78
N LEU A 30 14.43 -4.45 0.67
CA LEU A 30 15.03 -3.56 -0.32
C LEU A 30 14.01 -2.93 -1.28
N LYS A 31 12.81 -3.52 -1.38
CA LYS A 31 11.73 -3.06 -2.27
C LYS A 31 10.83 -2.03 -1.58
N PHE A 32 10.62 -2.18 -0.27
CA PHE A 32 9.69 -1.35 0.50
C PHE A 32 10.41 -0.70 1.69
N VAL A 33 10.49 0.62 1.67
CA VAL A 33 11.11 1.43 2.74
C VAL A 33 10.25 1.39 4.01
N ASN A 34 8.93 1.36 3.86
CA ASN A 34 7.99 1.27 4.98
C ASN A 34 6.60 0.79 4.53
N LYS A 35 5.73 0.51 5.52
CA LYS A 35 4.34 0.08 5.29
C LYS A 35 3.51 1.05 4.46
N LYS A 36 3.72 2.36 4.59
CA LYS A 36 2.97 3.37 3.82
C LYS A 36 3.31 3.25 2.33
N GLN A 37 4.59 3.19 1.99
CA GLN A 37 5.04 3.03 0.61
C GLN A 37 4.49 1.73 -0.01
N PHE A 38 4.51 0.64 0.74
CA PHE A 38 3.91 -0.62 0.30
C PHE A 38 2.41 -0.47 -0.01
N ILE A 39 1.64 0.13 0.90
CA ILE A 39 0.20 0.34 0.72
C ILE A 39 -0.08 1.26 -0.47
N ASP A 40 0.65 2.37 -0.60
CA ASP A 40 0.51 3.32 -1.70
C ASP A 40 0.73 2.63 -3.06
N LEU A 41 1.77 1.80 -3.17
CA LEU A 41 2.05 1.04 -4.39
C LEU A 41 0.97 0.01 -4.69
N ALA A 42 0.55 -0.75 -3.67
CA ALA A 42 -0.49 -1.77 -3.83
C ALA A 42 -1.83 -1.18 -4.28
N VAL A 43 -2.21 -0.01 -3.72
CA VAL A 43 -3.42 0.73 -4.13
C VAL A 43 -3.26 1.24 -5.56
N PHE A 44 -2.11 1.84 -5.90
CA PHE A 44 -1.84 2.31 -7.25
C PHE A 44 -1.96 1.18 -8.28
N GLU A 45 -1.29 0.06 -8.06
CA GLU A 45 -1.34 -1.10 -8.96
C GLU A 45 -2.75 -1.67 -9.12
N LYS A 46 -3.51 -1.74 -8.03
CA LYS A 46 -4.90 -2.20 -8.07
C LYS A 46 -5.76 -1.27 -8.95
N LEU A 47 -5.67 0.04 -8.72
CA LEU A 47 -6.45 1.03 -9.49
C LEU A 47 -6.02 1.07 -10.97
N GLU A 48 -4.72 0.93 -11.26
CA GLU A 48 -4.20 0.79 -12.62
C GLU A 48 -4.78 -0.44 -13.33
N LYS A 49 -4.86 -1.58 -12.63
CA LYS A 49 -5.46 -2.81 -13.16
C LYS A 49 -6.97 -2.65 -13.40
N GLU A 50 -7.69 -2.00 -12.48
CA GLU A 50 -9.12 -1.70 -12.65
C GLU A 50 -9.35 -0.81 -13.88
N ARG A 51 -8.56 0.26 -14.03
CA ARG A 51 -8.61 1.16 -15.19
C ARG A 51 -8.34 0.44 -16.50
N LYS A 52 -7.33 -0.43 -16.55
CA LYS A 52 -6.97 -1.20 -17.76
C LYS A 52 -8.00 -2.28 -18.11
N ASN A 53 -8.68 -2.83 -17.10
CA ASN A 53 -9.72 -3.85 -17.28
C ASN A 53 -11.12 -3.29 -17.55
N GLY A 54 -11.24 -1.98 -17.80
CA GLY A 54 -12.47 -1.36 -18.30
C GLY A 54 -13.67 -1.41 -17.35
N LYS A 55 -13.42 -1.44 -16.03
CA LYS A 55 -14.45 -1.16 -15.03
C LYS A 55 -14.42 0.31 -14.61
#